data_AF-T1BCQ5-F1
#
_entry.id   AF-T1BCQ5-F1
#
_cell.length_a   1.000
_cell.length_b   1.000
_cell.length_c   1.000
_cell.angle_alpha   90.00
_cell.angle_beta   90.00
_cell.angle_gamma   90.00
#
_symmetry.space_group_name_H-M   'P 1'
#
loop_
_entity.id
_entity.type
_entity.pdbx_description
1 polymer ?
#
loop_
_entity_poly.entity_id
_entity_poly.type
_entity_poly.pdbx_seq_one_letter_code
_entity_poly.pdbx_strand_id
1 'polypeptide(L)'
;KTRHVPLDANTAALLAAYLAERQLDTVGRADHPVFFNQHRSKLSRGGITWILRKYQAQATDPALAAARLSPHVLRHSRAMHLYDAGVPLPYIRDILGHVDLSTTEIYARASTEAKRKALEAAYVDVVTADLAEWNQNPELLDWLASSEPSGLCAVLDHYHRPYQRNARTLSITQRCS
;
A
#
# COMPACT_ATOMS: atom_id res chain seq x y z
N LYS A 1 -0.69 1.07 -22.23
CA LYS A 1 0.33 1.33 -21.18
C LYS A 1 1.05 0.03 -20.87
N THR A 2 2.33 -0.04 -21.23
CA THR A 2 3.21 -1.20 -20.98
C THR A 2 3.95 -0.99 -19.66
N ARG A 3 4.22 -2.07 -18.92
CA ARG A 3 4.94 -2.03 -17.65
C ARG A 3 5.72 -3.34 -17.47
N HIS A 4 6.82 -3.29 -16.73
CA HIS A 4 7.59 -4.47 -16.36
C HIS A 4 7.22 -4.88 -14.94
N VAL A 5 6.82 -6.13 -14.75
CA VAL A 5 6.46 -6.68 -13.45
C VAL A 5 7.49 -7.75 -13.09
N PRO A 6 8.27 -7.59 -12.01
CA PRO A 6 9.19 -8.62 -11.56
C PRO A 6 8.37 -9.84 -11.11
N LEU A 7 8.77 -11.02 -11.58
CA LEU A 7 8.21 -12.29 -11.14
C LEU A 7 9.09 -12.86 -10.04
N ASP A 8 8.45 -13.42 -9.01
CA ASP A 8 9.13 -14.20 -8.00
C ASP A 8 9.71 -15.49 -8.62
N ALA A 9 10.84 -15.98 -8.08
CA ALA A 9 11.52 -17.16 -8.60
C ALA A 9 10.58 -18.39 -8.70
N ASN A 10 9.71 -18.59 -7.70
CA ASN A 10 8.74 -19.69 -7.72
C ASN A 10 7.68 -19.48 -8.82
N THR A 11 7.19 -18.25 -8.98
CA THR A 11 6.21 -17.92 -10.02
C THR A 11 6.80 -18.08 -11.42
N ALA A 12 8.05 -17.66 -11.60
CA ALA A 12 8.77 -17.82 -12.86
C ALA A 12 8.98 -19.30 -13.21
N ALA A 13 9.36 -20.14 -12.23
CA ALA A 13 9.50 -21.58 -12.42
C ALA A 13 8.18 -22.25 -12.83
N LEU A 14 7.09 -21.94 -12.14
CA LEU A 14 5.75 -22.46 -12.47
C LEU A 14 5.29 -22.01 -13.87
N LEU A 15 5.55 -20.75 -14.23
CA LEU A 15 5.21 -20.23 -15.55
C LEU A 15 6.04 -20.92 -16.64
N ALA A 16 7.35 -21.11 -16.43
CA ALA A 16 8.22 -21.80 -17.38
C ALA A 16 7.75 -23.25 -17.62
N ALA A 17 7.45 -23.98 -16.54
CA ALA A 17 6.91 -25.34 -16.63
C ALA A 17 5.58 -25.38 -17.41
N TYR A 18 4.69 -24.42 -17.16
CA TYR A 18 3.42 -24.30 -17.89
C TYR A 18 3.62 -24.01 -19.38
N LEU A 19 4.54 -23.09 -19.73
CA LEU A 19 4.84 -22.76 -21.13
C LEU A 19 5.38 -23.98 -21.88
N ALA A 20 6.28 -24.75 -21.26
CA ALA A 20 6.83 -25.98 -21.83
C ALA A 20 5.76 -27.06 -22.01
N GLU A 21 4.91 -27.31 -20.99
CA GLU A 21 3.81 -28.28 -21.08
C GLU A 21 2.83 -27.95 -22.22
N ARG A 22 2.60 -26.65 -22.46
CA ARG A 22 1.70 -26.17 -23.52
C ARG A 22 2.40 -25.94 -24.86
N GLN A 23 3.72 -26.17 -24.94
CA GLN A 23 4.56 -25.91 -26.12
C GLN A 23 4.40 -24.47 -26.63
N LEU A 24 4.28 -23.50 -25.73
CA LEU A 24 4.11 -22.08 -26.05
C LEU A 24 5.45 -21.36 -26.32
N ASP A 25 6.55 -22.01 -25.96
CA ASP A 25 7.94 -21.61 -26.18
C ASP A 25 8.45 -21.98 -27.59
N THR A 26 7.64 -22.67 -28.40
CA THR A 26 8.00 -23.08 -29.75
C THR A 26 7.80 -21.95 -30.77
N VAL A 27 8.65 -21.92 -31.80
CA VAL A 27 8.62 -20.96 -32.90
C VAL A 27 7.23 -20.95 -33.57
N GLY A 28 6.68 -19.75 -33.81
CA GLY A 28 5.39 -19.56 -34.48
C GLY A 28 4.17 -19.44 -33.56
N ARG A 29 4.36 -19.42 -32.23
CA ARG A 29 3.26 -19.25 -31.25
C ARG A 29 3.28 -17.94 -30.47
N ALA A 30 4.02 -16.93 -30.94
CA ALA A 30 4.13 -15.63 -30.29
C ALA A 30 2.77 -14.92 -30.12
N ASP A 31 1.84 -15.12 -31.06
CA ASP A 31 0.51 -14.51 -31.03
C ASP A 31 -0.52 -15.30 -30.20
N HIS A 32 -0.13 -16.46 -29.65
CA HIS A 32 -1.04 -17.29 -28.88
C HIS A 32 -1.23 -16.70 -27.47
N PRO A 33 -2.46 -16.62 -26.94
CA PRO A 33 -2.66 -16.23 -25.55
C PRO A 33 -1.90 -17.18 -24.62
N VAL A 34 -1.16 -16.62 -23.65
CA VAL A 34 -0.43 -17.41 -22.63
C VAL A 34 -1.42 -18.30 -21.86
N PHE A 35 -2.52 -17.73 -21.38
CA PHE A 35 -3.59 -18.47 -20.70
C PHE A 35 -4.84 -18.55 -21.57
N PHE A 36 -5.32 -19.78 -21.80
CA PHE A 36 -6.46 -20.07 -22.66
C PHE A 36 -7.41 -21.11 -22.05
N ASN A 37 -8.65 -21.17 -22.55
CA ASN A 37 -9.65 -22.15 -22.14
C ASN A 37 -9.54 -23.46 -22.94
N GLN A 38 -10.43 -24.42 -22.68
CA GLN A 38 -10.46 -25.70 -23.40
C GLN A 38 -10.65 -25.57 -24.94
N HIS A 39 -11.22 -24.45 -25.40
CA HIS A 39 -11.41 -24.13 -26.82
C HIS A 39 -10.23 -23.35 -27.42
N ARG A 40 -9.12 -23.21 -26.69
CA ARG A 40 -7.93 -22.42 -27.05
C ARG A 40 -8.15 -20.91 -27.23
N SER A 41 -9.30 -20.41 -26.80
CA SER A 41 -9.57 -18.97 -26.77
C SER A 41 -8.96 -18.32 -25.52
N LYS A 42 -8.65 -17.03 -25.62
CA LYS A 42 -8.16 -16.22 -24.50
C LYS A 42 -9.05 -16.38 -23.26
N LEU A 43 -8.44 -16.61 -22.11
CA LEU A 43 -9.16 -16.76 -20.86
C LEU A 43 -9.93 -15.48 -20.49
N SER A 44 -11.23 -15.60 -20.25
CA SER A 44 -12.09 -14.47 -19.87
C SER A 44 -12.00 -14.17 -18.37
N ARG A 45 -12.43 -12.97 -17.96
CA ARG A 45 -12.52 -12.60 -16.53
C ARG A 45 -13.41 -13.55 -15.74
N GLY A 46 -14.55 -13.96 -16.32
CA GLY A 46 -15.44 -14.95 -15.72
C GLY A 46 -14.78 -16.32 -15.58
N GLY A 47 -13.99 -16.73 -16.59
CA GLY A 47 -13.21 -17.96 -16.54
C GLY A 47 -12.18 -17.98 -15.41
N ILE A 48 -11.46 -16.87 -15.20
CA ILE A 48 -10.53 -16.74 -14.07
C ILE A 48 -11.28 -16.88 -12.74
N THR A 49 -12.39 -16.17 -12.56
CA THR A 49 -13.20 -16.26 -11.33
C THR A 49 -13.72 -17.68 -11.09
N TRP A 50 -14.14 -18.39 -12.15
CA TRP A 50 -14.57 -19.78 -12.04
C TRP A 50 -13.42 -20.70 -11.62
N ILE A 51 -12.22 -20.55 -12.20
CA ILE A 51 -11.03 -21.31 -11.82
C ILE A 51 -10.70 -21.08 -10.34
N LEU A 52 -10.74 -19.83 -9.88
CA LEU A 52 -10.50 -19.50 -8.47
C LEU A 52 -11.50 -20.20 -7.55
N ARG A 53 -12.80 -20.16 -7.87
CA ARG A 53 -13.83 -20.85 -7.08
C ARG A 53 -13.66 -22.37 -7.07
N LYS A 54 -13.27 -22.95 -8.21
CA LYS A 54 -13.00 -24.39 -8.33
C LYS A 54 -11.89 -24.82 -7.36
N TYR A 55 -10.76 -24.12 -7.35
CA TYR A 55 -9.66 -24.46 -6.45
C TYR A 55 -9.95 -24.08 -5.00
N GLN A 56 -10.74 -23.04 -4.75
CA GLN A 56 -11.22 -22.70 -3.42
C GLN A 56 -12.04 -23.84 -2.80
N ALA A 57 -12.94 -24.46 -3.56
CA ALA A 57 -13.74 -25.58 -3.10
C ALA A 57 -12.91 -26.84 -2.81
N GLN A 58 -11.70 -26.93 -3.36
CA GLN A 58 -10.75 -28.02 -3.12
C GLN A 58 -9.74 -27.69 -2.01
N ALA A 59 -9.74 -26.46 -1.50
CA ALA A 59 -8.84 -26.05 -0.44
C ALA A 59 -9.23 -26.72 0.88
N THR A 60 -8.25 -27.26 1.59
CA THR A 60 -8.44 -27.88 2.91
C THR A 60 -8.48 -26.84 4.04
N ASP A 61 -7.98 -25.63 3.78
CA ASP A 61 -7.97 -24.54 4.75
C ASP A 61 -9.38 -23.92 4.93
N PRO A 62 -9.99 -24.00 6.14
CA PRO A 62 -11.30 -23.43 6.41
C PRO A 62 -11.38 -21.91 6.17
N ALA A 63 -10.30 -21.18 6.43
CA ALA A 63 -10.26 -19.74 6.24
C ALA A 63 -10.31 -19.38 4.76
N LEU A 64 -9.59 -20.13 3.92
CA LEU A 64 -9.62 -19.95 2.48
C LEU A 64 -10.96 -20.40 1.88
N ALA A 65 -11.56 -21.48 2.40
CA ALA A 65 -12.87 -21.96 1.95
C ALA A 65 -13.99 -20.94 2.20
N ALA A 66 -13.95 -20.21 3.32
CA ALA A 66 -14.94 -19.18 3.67
C ALA A 66 -14.68 -17.80 3.03
N ALA A 67 -13.50 -17.57 2.46
CA ALA A 67 -13.10 -16.27 1.94
C ALA A 67 -13.89 -15.85 0.67
N ARG A 68 -14.09 -14.55 0.46
CA ARG A 68 -14.57 -14.03 -0.84
C ARG A 68 -13.40 -13.85 -1.80
N LEU A 69 -13.07 -14.89 -2.56
CA LEU A 69 -11.99 -14.83 -3.56
C LEU A 69 -12.46 -14.17 -4.86
N SER A 70 -11.69 -13.20 -5.31
CA SER A 70 -11.81 -12.59 -6.64
C SER A 70 -10.45 -12.05 -7.10
N PRO A 71 -10.25 -11.81 -8.40
CA PRO A 71 -9.01 -11.21 -8.90
C PRO A 71 -8.68 -9.86 -8.25
N HIS A 72 -9.70 -9.08 -7.87
CA HIS A 72 -9.52 -7.80 -7.18
C HIS A 72 -8.99 -7.99 -5.76
N VAL A 73 -9.52 -8.96 -5.02
CA VAL A 73 -9.05 -9.30 -3.66
C VAL A 73 -7.62 -9.81 -3.70
N LEU A 74 -7.29 -10.73 -4.62
CA LEU A 74 -5.91 -11.23 -4.78
C LEU A 74 -4.91 -10.11 -5.09
N ARG A 75 -5.29 -9.16 -5.95
CA ARG A 75 -4.46 -7.99 -6.24
C ARG A 75 -4.24 -7.14 -4.99
N HIS A 76 -5.28 -6.90 -4.18
CA HIS A 76 -5.16 -6.14 -2.94
C HIS A 76 -4.28 -6.84 -1.92
N SER A 77 -4.47 -8.15 -1.70
CA SER A 77 -3.62 -8.95 -0.80
C SER A 77 -2.15 -8.91 -1.23
N ARG A 78 -1.85 -8.99 -2.53
CA ARG A 78 -0.47 -8.84 -3.03
C ARG A 78 0.09 -7.44 -2.78
N ALA A 79 -0.74 -6.39 -2.91
CA ALA A 79 -0.33 -5.03 -2.59
C ALA A 79 0.03 -4.88 -1.11
N MET A 80 -0.79 -5.44 -0.21
CA MET A 80 -0.54 -5.41 1.23
C MET A 80 0.70 -6.22 1.60
N HIS A 81 0.89 -7.42 1.04
CA HIS A 81 2.11 -8.19 1.28
C HIS A 81 3.39 -7.45 0.85
N LEU A 82 3.37 -6.74 -0.29
CA LEU A 82 4.51 -5.92 -0.71
C LEU A 82 4.73 -4.73 0.23
N TYR A 83 3.63 -4.12 0.68
CA TYR A 83 3.67 -3.02 1.61
C TYR A 83 4.26 -3.43 2.97
N ASP A 84 3.80 -4.55 3.52
CA ASP A 84 4.28 -5.10 4.80
C ASP A 84 5.75 -5.53 4.72
N ALA A 85 6.21 -5.94 3.53
CA ALA A 85 7.63 -6.19 3.25
C ALA A 85 8.49 -4.91 3.13
N GLY A 86 7.90 -3.72 3.30
CA GLY A 86 8.60 -2.43 3.28
C GLY A 86 8.84 -1.88 1.88
N VAL A 87 8.18 -2.40 0.84
CA VAL A 87 8.35 -1.90 -0.53
C VAL A 87 7.72 -0.50 -0.65
N PRO A 88 8.45 0.51 -1.17
CA PRO A 88 7.91 1.85 -1.34
C PRO A 88 6.64 1.86 -2.22
N LEU A 89 5.62 2.59 -1.77
CA LEU A 89 4.32 2.69 -2.46
C LEU A 89 4.40 3.10 -3.94
N PRO A 90 5.29 4.03 -4.36
CA PRO A 90 5.42 4.36 -5.78
C PRO A 90 5.74 3.14 -6.63
N TYR A 91 6.52 2.19 -6.09
CA TYR A 91 6.91 0.96 -6.75
C TYR A 91 5.78 -0.07 -6.79
N ILE A 92 5.04 -0.23 -5.68
CA ILE A 92 3.84 -1.10 -5.64
C ILE A 92 2.80 -0.66 -6.66
N ARG A 93 2.57 0.67 -6.79
CA ARG A 93 1.65 1.24 -7.76
C ARG A 93 2.07 0.95 -9.21
N ASP A 94 3.37 1.01 -9.49
CA ASP A 94 3.89 0.75 -10.83
C ASP A 94 3.69 -0.73 -11.23
N ILE A 95 4.03 -1.64 -10.30
CA ILE A 95 3.87 -3.08 -10.46
C ILE A 95 2.40 -3.46 -10.70
N LEU A 96 1.48 -3.00 -9.85
CA LEU A 96 0.10 -3.50 -9.87
C LEU A 96 -0.80 -2.78 -10.87
N GLY A 97 -0.43 -1.55 -11.25
CA GLY A 97 -1.04 -0.73 -12.30
C GLY A 97 -2.49 -0.33 -12.04
N HIS A 98 -2.75 0.99 -11.94
CA HIS A 98 -4.10 1.58 -11.80
C HIS A 98 -5.03 0.77 -10.88
N VAL A 99 -4.53 0.37 -9.71
CA VAL A 99 -5.45 0.13 -8.60
C VAL A 99 -6.22 1.43 -8.49
N ASP A 100 -7.55 1.39 -8.66
CA ASP A 100 -8.43 2.47 -8.28
C ASP A 100 -8.19 2.67 -6.78
N LEU A 101 -7.21 3.52 -6.50
CA LEU A 101 -6.75 3.88 -5.19
C LEU A 101 -7.70 4.96 -4.70
N SER A 102 -8.99 4.64 -4.59
CA SER A 102 -9.88 5.38 -3.68
C SER A 102 -9.29 5.41 -2.26
N THR A 103 -8.29 4.55 -2.00
CA THR A 103 -7.47 4.42 -0.81
C THR A 103 -6.01 4.89 -0.99
N THR A 104 -5.69 5.81 -1.92
CA THR A 104 -4.34 6.44 -1.97
C THR A 104 -3.98 7.05 -0.61
N GLU A 105 -4.97 7.57 0.12
CA GLU A 105 -4.86 8.04 1.50
C GLU A 105 -4.45 6.95 2.49
N ILE A 106 -5.00 5.74 2.38
CA ILE A 106 -4.69 4.63 3.30
C ILE A 106 -3.22 4.25 3.16
N TYR A 107 -2.76 4.14 1.92
CA TYR A 107 -1.37 3.87 1.65
C TYR A 107 -0.48 5.06 2.05
N ALA A 108 -0.84 6.31 1.73
CA ALA A 108 -0.06 7.49 2.11
C ALA A 108 0.10 7.62 3.64
N ARG A 109 -0.98 7.44 4.41
CA ARG A 109 -0.93 7.39 5.89
C ARG A 109 -0.01 6.28 6.39
N ALA A 110 -0.07 5.11 5.74
CA ALA A 110 0.78 3.99 6.10
C ALA A 110 2.27 4.28 5.79
N SER A 111 2.60 4.91 4.65
CA SER A 111 3.98 5.35 4.37
C SER A 111 4.51 6.36 5.38
N THR A 112 3.67 7.25 5.93
CA THR A 112 4.08 8.17 6.99
C THR A 112 4.44 7.42 8.26
N GLU A 113 3.64 6.42 8.63
CA GLU A 113 3.88 5.58 9.81
C GLU A 113 5.14 4.69 9.65
N ALA A 114 5.34 4.10 8.47
CA ALA A 114 6.53 3.31 8.19
C ALA A 114 7.81 4.16 8.19
N LYS A 115 7.76 5.37 7.61
CA LYS A 115 8.86 6.34 7.67
C LYS A 115 9.14 6.81 9.09
N ARG A 116 8.10 7.11 9.88
CA ARG A 116 8.22 7.48 11.29
C ARG A 116 8.90 6.36 12.07
N LYS A 117 8.46 5.12 11.91
CA LYS A 117 9.05 3.95 12.59
C LYS A 117 10.48 3.67 12.16
N ALA A 118 10.81 3.85 10.88
CA ALA A 118 12.19 3.74 10.39
C ALA A 118 13.08 4.86 10.91
N LEU A 119 12.56 6.09 11.00
CA LEU A 119 13.25 7.24 11.59
C LEU A 119 13.51 7.00 13.08
N GLU A 120 12.51 6.55 13.84
CA GLU A 120 12.64 6.23 15.27
C GLU A 120 13.58 5.05 15.54
N ALA A 121 13.62 4.06 14.65
CA ALA A 121 14.54 2.93 14.78
C ALA A 121 15.99 3.30 14.42
N ALA A 122 16.19 4.22 13.46
CA ALA A 122 17.51 4.67 13.02
C ALA A 122 18.07 5.80 13.90
N TYR A 123 17.20 6.62 14.48
CA TYR A 123 17.54 7.79 15.28
C TYR A 123 16.94 7.65 16.69
N VAL A 124 17.67 6.93 17.55
CA VAL A 124 17.34 6.81 18.98
C VAL A 124 17.68 8.10 19.75
N ASP A 125 18.48 9.02 19.17
CA ASP A 125 19.10 10.10 19.95
C ASP A 125 19.30 11.43 19.17
N VAL A 126 18.31 11.88 18.40
CA VAL A 126 18.39 13.18 17.67
C VAL A 126 17.55 14.30 18.30
N VAL A 127 16.89 14.04 19.42
CA VAL A 127 16.59 15.16 20.32
C VAL A 127 17.80 15.31 21.21
N THR A 128 18.90 15.79 20.65
CA THR A 128 19.91 16.44 21.48
C THR A 128 19.16 17.53 22.25
N ALA A 129 19.25 17.52 23.58
CA ALA A 129 18.74 18.59 24.45
C ALA A 129 19.38 19.97 24.16
N ASP A 130 20.20 20.04 23.11
CA ASP A 130 20.86 21.19 22.52
C ASP A 130 20.22 21.60 21.17
N LEU A 131 18.92 21.35 20.99
CA LEU A 131 18.15 22.23 20.11
C LEU A 131 18.10 23.57 20.85
N ALA A 132 18.99 24.50 20.48
CA ALA A 132 18.88 25.88 20.90
C ALA A 132 17.40 26.28 20.73
N GLU A 133 16.73 26.59 21.84
CA GLU A 133 15.33 26.94 21.84
C GLU A 133 15.19 28.18 20.95
N TRP A 134 14.83 27.98 19.69
CA TRP A 134 14.71 29.03 18.69
C TRP A 134 13.68 30.09 19.13
N ASN A 135 12.80 29.71 20.06
CA ASN A 135 11.82 30.57 20.72
C ASN A 135 12.42 31.51 21.79
N GLN A 136 13.72 31.39 22.11
CA GLN A 136 14.43 32.31 23.02
C GLN A 136 15.15 33.44 22.29
N ASN A 137 15.15 33.47 20.95
CA ASN A 137 15.78 34.55 20.19
C ASN A 137 14.74 35.64 19.82
N PRO A 138 14.72 36.79 20.54
CA PRO A 138 13.72 37.83 20.32
C PRO A 138 13.82 38.48 18.94
N GLU A 139 15.02 38.59 18.35
CA GLU A 139 15.17 39.14 16.99
C GLU A 139 14.55 38.22 15.93
N LEU A 140 14.59 36.91 16.16
CA LEU A 140 14.04 35.91 15.24
C LEU A 140 12.50 35.86 15.32
N LEU A 141 11.94 36.06 16.51
CA LEU A 141 10.50 36.20 16.72
C LEU A 141 9.97 37.50 16.12
N ASP A 142 10.68 38.62 16.31
CA ASP A 142 10.32 39.91 15.71
C ASP A 142 10.42 39.85 14.18
N TRP A 143 11.43 39.17 13.65
CA TRP A 143 11.56 38.93 12.20
C TRP A 143 10.40 38.09 11.65
N LEU A 144 10.06 36.97 12.30
CA LEU A 144 8.92 36.13 11.91
C LEU A 144 7.60 36.92 11.94
N ALA A 145 7.37 37.69 13.01
CA ALA A 145 6.18 38.54 13.16
C ALA A 145 6.11 39.65 12.11
N SER A 146 7.25 40.23 11.71
CA SER A 146 7.33 41.25 10.66
C SER A 146 7.14 40.69 9.25
N SER A 147 7.33 39.38 9.07
CA SER A 147 7.30 38.70 7.78
C SER A 147 5.92 38.12 7.41
N GLU A 148 4.92 38.21 8.29
CA GLU A 148 3.55 37.83 7.94
C GLU A 148 2.84 38.98 7.21
N PRO A 149 2.45 38.80 5.93
CA PRO A 149 1.55 39.74 5.28
C PRO A 149 0.19 39.66 5.98
N SER A 150 -0.25 40.80 6.48
CA SER A 150 -1.55 41.05 7.08
C SER A 150 -2.68 40.25 6.41
N GLY A 151 -3.15 39.22 7.11
CA GLY A 151 -4.40 38.53 6.83
C GLY A 151 -4.27 37.02 6.66
N LEU A 152 -4.11 36.28 7.77
CA LEU A 152 -4.82 35.03 8.07
C LEU A 152 -4.41 34.47 9.45
N CYS A 153 -5.28 34.74 10.44
CA CYS A 153 -5.56 34.01 11.67
C CYS A 153 -4.65 32.82 12.10
N ALA A 154 -3.91 33.04 13.20
CA ALA A 154 -3.69 32.15 14.35
C ALA A 154 -3.72 30.62 14.12
N VAL A 155 -2.53 30.01 13.99
CA VAL A 155 -2.31 28.61 14.37
C VAL A 155 -0.98 28.49 15.11
N LEU A 156 -0.93 28.96 16.35
CA LEU A 156 0.16 28.63 17.29
C LEU A 156 -0.37 28.74 18.72
N ASP A 157 -1.13 27.73 19.14
CA ASP A 157 -1.18 27.33 20.55
C ASP A 157 -1.95 26.00 20.74
N HIS A 158 -1.35 24.89 20.29
CA HIS A 158 -1.63 23.58 20.88
C HIS A 158 -0.57 22.51 20.56
N TYR A 159 0.69 22.78 20.91
CA TYR A 159 1.69 21.71 21.04
C TYR A 159 2.28 21.68 22.44
N HIS A 160 1.40 21.49 23.43
CA HIS A 160 1.79 21.00 24.74
C HIS A 160 0.83 19.88 25.17
N ARG A 161 1.11 18.64 24.75
CA ARG A 161 0.59 17.46 25.44
C ARG A 161 1.71 16.46 25.66
N PRO A 162 2.16 16.26 26.91
CA PRO A 162 2.95 15.09 27.23
C PRO A 162 2.07 13.84 27.06
N TYR A 163 2.66 12.83 26.43
CA TYR A 163 2.15 11.47 26.33
C TYR A 163 1.95 10.90 27.75
N GLN A 164 0.72 10.96 28.29
CA GLN A 164 0.31 10.15 29.43
C GLN A 164 -0.67 9.08 28.97
N ARG A 165 -0.20 7.82 29.02
CA ARG A 165 -1.04 6.63 29.07
C ARG A 165 -1.90 6.69 30.33
N ASN A 166 -3.23 6.73 30.18
CA ASN A 166 -4.19 5.82 30.82
C ASN A 166 -5.63 6.37 30.78
N ALA A 167 -6.52 5.54 30.25
CA ALA A 167 -7.92 5.34 30.64
C ALA A 167 -8.83 6.58 30.84
N ARG A 168 -9.76 6.81 29.89
CA ARG A 168 -11.22 6.58 30.05
C ARG A 168 -12.02 7.26 28.92
N THR A 169 -12.94 6.48 28.39
CA THR A 169 -14.02 6.76 27.45
C THR A 169 -14.74 8.08 27.69
N LEU A 170 -15.13 8.81 26.63
CA LEU A 170 -16.36 9.62 26.57
C LEU A 170 -16.71 9.93 25.10
N SER A 171 -17.86 9.43 24.68
CA SER A 171 -18.51 9.61 23.38
C SER A 171 -19.29 10.93 23.34
N ILE A 172 -19.20 11.71 22.25
CA ILE A 172 -20.16 12.79 21.97
C ILE A 172 -20.58 12.75 20.50
N THR A 173 -21.89 12.60 20.31
CA THR A 173 -22.68 12.64 19.08
C THR A 173 -22.95 14.09 18.69
N GLN A 174 -22.86 14.44 17.40
CA GLN A 174 -23.26 15.75 16.90
C GLN A 174 -24.45 15.61 15.94
N ARG A 175 -25.52 16.34 16.25
CA ARG A 175 -26.82 16.40 15.57
C ARG A 175 -26.77 17.64 14.67
N CYS A 176 -26.89 17.48 13.35
CA CYS A 176 -27.01 18.62 12.44
C CYS A 176 -28.41 19.23 12.52
N SER A 177 -28.48 20.55 12.56
CA SER A 177 -29.61 21.35 12.10
C SER A 177 -29.38 21.76 10.65
#